data_AF-A0A2W4QT89-F1
#
_entry.id   AF-A0A2W4QT89-F1
#
_cell.length_a   1.000
_cell.length_b   1.000
_cell.length_c   1.000
_cell.angle_alpha   90.00
_cell.angle_beta   90.00
_cell.angle_gamma   90.00
#
_symmetry.space_group_name_H-M   'P 1'
#
loop_
_entity.id
_entity.type
_entity.pdbx_description
1 polymer ?
#
loop_
_entity_poly.entity_id
_entity_poly.type
_entity_poly.pdbx_seq_one_letter_code
_entity_poly.pdbx_strand_id
1 'polypeptide(L)'
;MCHIVAQYCRPTIIWNDSGLELPESESVVRELAQRLGLTVVVARGADALAVQMALGPEKSRMQVRQIDETCIAAPVRDALREIGAKVEFVGLRAKESRRRKMVLARYGPIYESKRWGCAIAWPMRRWSAADVFAYIDEHNLPLHPAYARTEW
;
A
#
# COMPACT_ATOMS: atom_id res chain seq x y z
N MET A 1 -5.35 -3.01 8.15
CA MET A 1 -5.73 -3.92 7.05
C MET A 1 -5.05 -5.28 7.17
N CYS A 2 -3.71 -5.34 7.14
CA CYS A 2 -2.97 -6.60 7.18
C CYS A 2 -3.40 -7.52 8.34
N HIS A 3 -3.48 -6.98 9.57
CA HIS A 3 -4.00 -7.71 10.74
C HIS A 3 -5.41 -8.30 10.52
N ILE A 4 -6.36 -7.52 9.98
CA ILE A 4 -7.73 -7.99 9.68
C ILE A 4 -7.69 -9.18 8.72
N VAL A 5 -6.91 -9.08 7.63
CA VAL A 5 -6.81 -10.15 6.63
C VAL A 5 -6.14 -11.40 7.22
N ALA A 6 -5.13 -11.20 8.07
CA ALA A 6 -4.39 -12.28 8.73
C ALA A 6 -5.27 -13.14 9.67
N GLN A 7 -6.42 -12.62 10.10
CA GLN A 7 -7.40 -13.40 10.87
C GLN A 7 -8.13 -14.47 10.04
N TYR A 8 -8.14 -14.34 8.71
CA TYR A 8 -8.90 -15.22 7.81
C TYR A 8 -8.01 -16.02 6.85
N CYS A 9 -6.81 -15.51 6.54
CA CYS A 9 -5.85 -16.20 5.70
C CYS A 9 -4.41 -15.81 6.08
N ARG A 10 -3.42 -16.41 5.42
CA ARG A 10 -2.00 -16.04 5.58
C ARG A 10 -1.53 -15.26 4.35
N PRO A 11 -1.72 -13.92 4.29
CA PRO A 11 -1.30 -13.14 3.14
C PRO A 11 0.22 -12.96 3.08
N THR A 12 0.77 -12.90 1.87
CA THR A 12 2.12 -12.36 1.65
C THR A 12 2.04 -10.84 1.61
N ILE A 13 2.89 -10.16 2.37
CA ILE A 13 3.02 -8.71 2.33
C ILE A 13 3.94 -8.36 1.16
N ILE A 14 3.46 -7.53 0.23
CA ILE A 14 4.32 -6.89 -0.77
C ILE A 14 4.63 -5.49 -0.27
N TRP A 15 5.90 -5.24 0.05
CA TRP A 15 6.41 -3.92 0.39
C TRP A 15 7.08 -3.32 -0.84
N ASN A 16 6.55 -2.20 -1.34
CA ASN A 16 7.18 -1.47 -2.41
C ASN A 16 8.27 -0.55 -1.83
N ASP A 17 9.51 -0.77 -2.23
CA ASP A 17 10.63 0.09 -1.89
C ASP A 17 10.93 0.99 -3.09
N SER A 18 10.33 2.19 -3.09
CA SER A 18 10.50 3.18 -4.16
C SER A 18 11.60 4.20 -3.89
N GLY A 19 12.17 4.22 -2.69
CA GLY A 19 13.08 5.27 -2.24
C GLY A 19 12.40 6.57 -1.80
N LEU A 20 11.06 6.58 -1.69
CA LEU A 20 10.26 7.73 -1.20
C LEU A 20 9.73 7.53 0.21
N GLU A 21 9.90 6.33 0.75
CA GLU A 21 9.41 5.93 2.05
C GLU A 21 10.27 6.56 3.16
N LEU A 22 9.66 6.84 4.31
CA LEU A 22 10.41 7.30 5.48
C LEU A 22 11.32 6.16 5.98
N PRO A 23 12.51 6.44 6.57
CA PRO A 23 13.43 5.42 7.04
C PRO A 23 12.82 4.40 8.01
N GLU A 24 11.81 4.81 8.79
CA GLU A 24 11.12 3.97 9.75
C GLU A 24 10.02 3.09 9.12
N SER A 25 9.70 3.27 7.84
CA SER A 25 8.60 2.56 7.20
C SER A 25 8.87 1.06 7.13
N GLU A 26 10.09 0.68 6.73
CA GLU A 26 10.44 -0.73 6.58
C GLU A 26 10.45 -1.45 7.94
N SER A 27 10.93 -0.80 9.00
CA SER A 27 10.96 -1.41 10.33
C SER A 27 9.54 -1.71 10.84
N VAL A 28 8.59 -0.80 10.64
CA VAL A 28 7.17 -1.00 10.99
C VAL A 28 6.56 -2.17 10.21
N VAL A 29 6.86 -2.28 8.91
CA VAL A 29 6.36 -3.40 8.09
C VAL A 29 6.94 -4.72 8.55
N ARG A 30 8.25 -4.79 8.80
CA ARG A 30 8.93 -6.00 9.27
C ARG A 30 8.47 -6.42 10.66
N GLU A 31 8.28 -5.46 11.57
CA GLU A 31 7.76 -5.72 12.90
C GLU A 31 6.34 -6.31 12.83
N LEU A 32 5.44 -5.70 12.04
CA LEU A 32 4.09 -6.21 11.85
C LEU A 32 4.12 -7.62 11.23
N ALA A 33 4.94 -7.84 10.21
CA ALA A 33 5.08 -9.14 9.57
C ALA A 33 5.56 -10.20 10.55
N GLN A 34 6.56 -9.88 11.38
CA GLN A 34 7.09 -10.78 12.40
C GLN A 34 6.04 -11.12 13.45
N ARG A 35 5.31 -10.12 13.97
CA ARG A 35 4.22 -10.31 14.94
C ARG A 35 3.13 -11.25 14.40
N LEU A 36 2.85 -11.19 13.10
CA LEU A 36 1.80 -11.98 12.44
C LEU A 36 2.32 -13.29 11.80
N GLY A 37 3.62 -13.56 11.85
CA GLY A 37 4.23 -14.72 11.18
C GLY A 37 4.02 -14.71 9.66
N LEU A 38 4.07 -13.53 9.02
CA LEU A 38 3.83 -13.35 7.59
C LEU A 38 5.14 -13.14 6.81
N THR A 39 5.13 -13.58 5.55
CA THR A 39 6.23 -13.36 4.62
C THR A 39 6.16 -11.96 4.03
N VAL A 40 7.32 -11.29 3.93
CA VAL A 40 7.47 -10.01 3.23
C VAL A 40 8.25 -10.23 1.95
N VAL A 41 7.68 -9.80 0.82
CA VAL A 41 8.35 -9.67 -0.48
C VAL A 41 8.60 -8.19 -0.73
N VAL A 42 9.85 -7.83 -0.98
CA VAL A 42 10.22 -6.45 -1.33
C VAL A 42 10.15 -6.29 -2.84
N ALA A 43 9.20 -5.50 -3.31
CA ALA A 43 9.11 -5.07 -4.69
C ALA A 43 9.97 -3.81 -4.86
N ARG A 44 11.09 -3.92 -5.58
CA ARG A 44 12.02 -2.81 -5.80
C ARG A 44 12.13 -2.50 -7.28
N GLY A 45 11.86 -1.25 -7.64
CA GLY A 45 12.07 -0.71 -8.98
C GLY A 45 13.30 0.19 -9.06
N ALA A 46 13.31 1.10 -10.02
CA ALA A 46 14.22 2.24 -9.98
C ALA A 46 13.90 3.13 -8.76
N ASP A 47 14.94 3.72 -8.16
CA ASP A 47 14.77 4.67 -7.06
C ASP A 47 14.08 5.94 -7.57
N ALA A 48 12.85 6.16 -7.10
CA ALA A 48 12.01 7.26 -7.56
C ALA A 48 12.55 8.62 -7.12
N LEU A 49 13.28 8.69 -6.00
CA LEU A 49 13.90 9.94 -5.56
C LEU A 49 15.05 10.31 -6.50
N ALA A 50 15.93 9.37 -6.82
CA ALA A 50 17.02 9.55 -7.76
C ALA A 50 16.51 9.93 -9.16
N VAL A 51 15.49 9.23 -9.66
CA VAL A 51 14.86 9.55 -10.95
C VAL A 51 14.25 10.96 -10.92
N GLN A 52 13.57 11.33 -9.83
CA GLN A 52 13.00 12.67 -9.69
C GLN A 52 14.06 13.76 -9.62
N MET A 53 15.20 13.51 -8.97
CA MET A 53 16.31 14.47 -8.89
C MET A 53 16.97 14.66 -10.25
N ALA A 54 17.16 13.59 -11.03
CA ALA A 54 17.74 13.65 -12.37
C ALA A 54 16.87 14.46 -13.36
N LEU A 55 15.53 14.41 -13.20
CA LEU A 55 14.60 15.17 -14.04
C LEU A 55 14.47 16.65 -13.65
N GLY A 56 15.00 17.06 -12.49
CA GLY A 56 14.88 18.43 -11.98
C GLY A 56 13.49 18.75 -11.40
N PRO A 57 13.27 19.98 -10.90
CA PRO A 57 12.05 20.36 -10.19
C PRO A 57 10.82 20.48 -11.10
N GLU A 58 11.01 20.88 -12.36
CA GLU A 58 9.92 21.03 -13.32
C GLU A 58 9.61 19.70 -14.02
N LYS A 59 8.54 19.03 -13.56
CA LYS A 59 8.10 17.75 -14.12
C LYS A 59 6.75 17.92 -14.80
N SER A 60 6.66 17.49 -16.07
CA SER A 60 5.39 17.37 -16.76
C SER A 60 4.52 16.27 -16.13
N ARG A 61 3.21 16.35 -16.34
CA ARG A 61 2.26 15.30 -15.89
C ARG A 61 2.61 13.91 -16.44
N MET A 62 3.23 13.84 -17.62
CA MET A 62 3.63 12.59 -18.25
C MET A 62 4.83 11.97 -17.52
N GLN A 63 5.84 12.78 -17.18
CA GLN A 63 7.01 12.32 -16.42
C GLN A 63 6.60 11.80 -15.03
N VAL A 64 5.71 12.50 -14.33
CA VAL A 64 5.19 12.02 -13.03
C VAL A 64 4.53 10.65 -13.17
N ARG A 65 3.68 10.46 -14.19
CA ARG A 65 3.03 9.16 -14.43
C ARG A 65 4.03 8.06 -14.77
N GLN A 66 5.10 8.40 -15.50
CA GLN A 66 6.14 7.44 -15.84
C GLN A 66 6.87 6.99 -14.58
N ILE A 67 7.23 7.92 -13.68
CA ILE A 67 7.86 7.61 -12.39
C ILE A 67 6.95 6.71 -11.54
N ASP A 68 5.67 7.06 -11.41
CA ASP A 68 4.68 6.25 -10.69
C ASP A 68 4.59 4.83 -11.27
N GLU A 69 4.60 4.70 -12.60
CA GLU A 69 4.51 3.38 -13.24
C GLU A 69 5.80 2.58 -13.06
N THR A 70 6.98 3.17 -13.29
CA THR A 70 8.26 2.44 -13.29
C THR A 70 8.79 2.14 -11.90
N CYS A 71 8.53 3.02 -10.93
CA CYS A 71 9.13 2.93 -9.60
C CYS A 71 8.17 2.37 -8.54
N ILE A 72 6.87 2.35 -8.82
CA ILE A 72 5.84 1.93 -7.85
C ILE A 72 4.93 0.85 -8.45
N ALA A 73 4.23 1.13 -9.54
CA ALA A 73 3.18 0.22 -10.01
C ALA A 73 3.73 -1.05 -10.69
N ALA A 74 4.76 -0.94 -11.51
CA ALA A 74 5.36 -2.08 -12.21
C ALA A 74 6.07 -3.05 -11.26
N PRO A 75 6.92 -2.61 -10.31
CA PRO A 75 7.55 -3.52 -9.35
C PRO A 75 6.53 -4.34 -8.54
N VAL A 76 5.47 -3.69 -8.04
CA VAL A 76 4.40 -4.37 -7.29
C VAL A 76 3.67 -5.39 -8.17
N ARG A 77 3.37 -5.02 -9.43
CA ARG A 77 2.69 -5.91 -10.37
C ARG A 77 3.55 -7.13 -10.73
N ASP A 78 4.86 -6.94 -10.89
CA ASP A 78 5.78 -8.03 -11.16
C ASP A 78 5.89 -8.96 -9.94
N ALA A 79 5.96 -8.41 -8.72
CA ALA A 79 5.94 -9.20 -7.48
C ALA A 79 4.63 -10.00 -7.31
N LEU A 80 3.47 -9.38 -7.60
CA LEU A 80 2.18 -10.07 -7.59
C LEU A 80 2.15 -11.26 -8.58
N ARG A 81 2.72 -11.07 -9.77
CA ARG A 81 2.81 -12.11 -10.80
C ARG A 81 3.75 -13.24 -10.37
N GLU A 82 4.90 -12.90 -9.80
CA GLU A 82 5.91 -13.86 -9.35
C GLU A 82 5.39 -14.78 -8.24
N ILE A 83 4.65 -14.23 -7.26
CA ILE A 83 4.04 -15.05 -6.20
C ILE A 83 2.74 -15.73 -6.64
N GLY A 84 2.31 -15.57 -7.89
CA GLY A 84 1.09 -16.15 -8.42
C GLY A 84 -0.19 -15.65 -7.73
N ALA A 85 -0.18 -14.39 -7.26
CA ALA A 85 -1.27 -13.81 -6.48
C ALA A 85 -2.61 -13.88 -7.23
N LYS A 86 -3.65 -14.35 -6.55
CA LYS A 86 -5.03 -14.36 -7.07
C LYS A 86 -5.84 -13.18 -6.58
N VAL A 87 -5.50 -12.66 -5.40
CA VAL A 87 -6.16 -11.51 -4.78
C VAL A 87 -5.11 -10.60 -4.16
N GLU A 88 -5.20 -9.30 -4.46
CA GLU A 88 -4.49 -8.23 -3.77
C GLU A 88 -5.44 -7.58 -2.75
N PHE A 89 -5.00 -7.46 -1.50
CA PHE A 89 -5.73 -6.71 -0.47
C PHE A 89 -5.16 -5.30 -0.37
N VAL A 90 -5.99 -4.29 -0.60
CA VAL A 90 -5.57 -2.89 -0.58
C VAL A 90 -6.32 -2.12 0.50
N GLY A 91 -5.58 -1.35 1.31
CA GLY A 91 -6.09 -0.60 2.46
C GLY A 91 -6.93 0.63 2.09
N LEU A 92 -7.48 0.70 0.88
CA LEU A 92 -8.19 1.85 0.35
C LEU A 92 -9.51 2.11 1.05
N ARG A 93 -9.79 3.36 1.42
CA ARG A 93 -11.04 3.76 2.10
C ARG A 93 -11.78 4.86 1.33
N ALA A 94 -13.11 4.80 1.35
CA ALA A 94 -13.96 5.80 0.69
C ALA A 94 -13.85 7.19 1.33
N LYS A 95 -13.47 7.26 2.61
CA LYS A 95 -13.31 8.49 3.38
C LYS A 95 -11.94 9.17 3.19
N GLU A 96 -11.05 8.63 2.36
CA GLU A 96 -9.73 9.25 2.07
C GLU A 96 -9.80 10.40 1.07
N SER A 97 -10.59 10.26 0.00
CA SER A 97 -10.82 11.34 -0.97
C SER A 97 -12.01 11.06 -1.88
N ARG A 98 -12.50 12.10 -2.56
CA ARG A 98 -13.56 11.98 -3.57
C ARG A 98 -13.21 10.95 -4.65
N ARG A 99 -11.94 10.90 -5.10
CA ARG A 99 -11.49 9.94 -6.12
C ARG A 99 -11.58 8.52 -5.61
N ARG A 100 -11.15 8.24 -4.37
CA ARG A 100 -11.22 6.89 -3.78
C ARG A 100 -12.67 6.45 -3.54
N LYS A 101 -13.55 7.36 -3.11
CA LYS A 101 -15.00 7.11 -3.01
C LYS A 101 -15.59 6.68 -4.35
N MET A 102 -15.26 7.37 -5.45
CA MET A 102 -15.76 7.02 -6.79
C MET A 102 -15.24 5.65 -7.26
N VAL A 103 -13.97 5.33 -7.02
CA VAL A 103 -13.39 4.01 -7.34
C VAL A 103 -14.17 2.91 -6.62
N LEU A 104 -14.37 3.03 -5.31
CA LEU A 104 -15.08 2.02 -4.51
C LEU A 104 -16.57 1.91 -4.85
N ALA A 105 -17.22 3.02 -5.22
CA ALA A 105 -18.61 3.00 -5.68
C ALA A 105 -18.76 2.31 -7.05
N ARG A 106 -17.78 2.50 -7.95
CA ARG A 106 -17.78 1.89 -9.28
C ARG A 106 -17.54 0.38 -9.24
N TYR A 107 -16.60 -0.06 -8.42
CA TYR A 107 -16.08 -1.43 -8.49
C TYR A 107 -16.60 -2.35 -7.37
N GLY A 108 -17.20 -1.80 -6.31
CA GLY A 108 -17.69 -2.60 -5.20
C GLY A 108 -16.57 -3.07 -4.25
N PRO A 109 -16.79 -4.15 -3.48
CA PRO A 109 -15.81 -4.64 -2.49
C PRO A 109 -14.65 -5.45 -3.09
N ILE A 110 -14.86 -6.11 -4.24
CA ILE A 110 -13.88 -6.94 -4.95
C ILE A 110 -13.99 -6.65 -6.45
N TYR A 111 -12.85 -6.54 -7.14
CA TYR A 111 -12.79 -6.21 -8.56
C TYR A 111 -11.74 -7.03 -9.32
N GLU A 112 -12.16 -7.71 -10.38
CA GLU A 112 -11.26 -8.41 -11.30
C GLU A 112 -10.47 -7.41 -12.17
N SER A 113 -9.19 -7.24 -11.86
CA SER A 113 -8.37 -6.21 -12.49
C SER A 113 -7.44 -6.78 -13.55
N LYS A 114 -7.74 -6.49 -14.82
CA LYS A 114 -6.85 -6.83 -15.94
C LYS A 114 -5.48 -6.17 -15.82
N ARG A 115 -5.41 -4.95 -15.28
CA ARG A 115 -4.14 -4.21 -15.10
C ARG A 115 -3.21 -4.91 -14.11
N TRP A 116 -3.78 -5.45 -13.03
CA TRP A 116 -3.02 -6.05 -11.93
C TRP A 116 -2.90 -7.58 -12.05
N GLY A 117 -3.65 -8.19 -12.98
CA GLY A 117 -3.60 -9.64 -13.23
C GLY A 117 -4.24 -10.49 -12.13
N CYS A 118 -4.93 -9.87 -11.17
CA CYS A 118 -5.58 -10.50 -10.03
C CYS A 118 -6.82 -9.70 -9.60
N ALA A 119 -7.63 -10.27 -8.70
CA ALA A 119 -8.71 -9.55 -8.06
C ALA A 119 -8.16 -8.56 -7.03
N ILE A 120 -8.77 -7.39 -6.89
CA ILE A 120 -8.44 -6.41 -5.85
C ILE A 120 -9.58 -6.40 -4.84
N ALA A 121 -9.27 -6.60 -3.56
CA ALA A 121 -10.21 -6.54 -2.46
C ALA A 121 -9.93 -5.32 -1.56
N TRP A 122 -11.00 -4.69 -1.07
CA TRP A 122 -10.90 -3.53 -0.15
C TRP A 122 -11.61 -3.80 1.19
N PRO A 123 -10.98 -4.55 2.12
CA PRO A 123 -11.60 -4.99 3.37
C PRO A 123 -12.08 -3.83 4.26
N MET A 124 -11.38 -2.70 4.22
CA MET A 124 -11.64 -1.54 5.07
C MET A 124 -12.39 -0.41 4.34
N ARG A 125 -12.96 -0.65 3.15
CA ARG A 125 -13.48 0.42 2.26
C ARG A 125 -14.45 1.42 2.89
N ARG A 126 -15.17 1.04 3.96
CA ARG A 126 -16.16 1.87 4.66
C ARG A 126 -15.59 2.62 5.88
N TRP A 127 -14.38 2.27 6.31
CA TRP A 127 -13.77 2.79 7.52
C TRP A 127 -13.39 4.27 7.37
N SER A 128 -13.51 5.00 8.47
CA SER A 128 -12.98 6.34 8.68
C SER A 128 -11.55 6.30 9.19
N ALA A 129 -10.93 7.46 9.42
CA ALA A 129 -9.65 7.55 10.11
C ALA A 129 -9.79 7.12 11.57
N ALA A 130 -10.86 7.56 12.25
CA ALA A 130 -11.15 7.16 13.63
C ALA A 130 -11.28 5.63 13.77
N ASP A 131 -12.00 4.96 12.87
CA ASP A 131 -12.13 3.49 12.88
C ASP A 131 -10.75 2.80 12.75
N VAL A 132 -9.84 3.36 11.93
CA VAL A 132 -8.49 2.81 11.76
C VAL A 132 -7.67 2.99 13.03
N PHE A 133 -7.66 4.18 13.64
CA PHE A 133 -6.91 4.43 14.86
C PHE A 133 -7.46 3.65 16.05
N ALA A 134 -8.79 3.58 16.21
CA ALA A 134 -9.43 2.77 17.24
C ALA A 134 -9.04 1.29 17.11
N TYR A 135 -9.02 0.74 15.90
CA TYR A 135 -8.60 -0.63 15.67
C TYR A 135 -7.10 -0.87 15.95
N ILE A 136 -6.24 0.09 15.62
CA ILE A 136 -4.81 0.01 15.92
C ILE A 136 -4.60 -0.04 17.44
N ASP A 137 -5.30 0.83 18.18
CA ASP A 137 -5.25 0.90 19.64
C ASP A 137 -5.80 -0.38 20.29
N GLU A 138 -7.01 -0.80 19.92
CA GLU A 138 -7.68 -1.99 20.44
C GLU A 138 -6.84 -3.26 20.30
N HIS A 139 -6.08 -3.38 19.20
CA HIS A 139 -5.25 -4.55 18.90
C HIS A 139 -3.76 -4.33 19.17
N ASN A 140 -3.37 -3.21 19.79
CA ASN A 140 -1.98 -2.85 20.09
C ASN A 140 -1.04 -3.05 18.88
N LEU A 141 -1.47 -2.59 17.71
CA LEU A 141 -0.74 -2.73 16.45
C LEU A 141 0.34 -1.64 16.34
N PRO A 142 1.48 -1.92 15.70
CA PRO A 142 2.50 -0.91 15.49
C PRO A 142 1.94 0.25 14.65
N LEU A 143 2.08 1.47 15.19
CA LEU A 143 1.76 2.71 14.50
C LEU A 143 3.05 3.33 13.97
N HIS A 144 3.04 3.83 12.73
CA HIS A 144 4.22 4.47 12.17
C HIS A 144 4.60 5.72 13.01
N PRO A 145 5.88 5.89 13.39
CA PRO A 145 6.34 7.04 14.19
C PRO A 145 5.98 8.42 13.63
N ALA A 146 5.73 8.56 12.33
CA ALA A 146 5.33 9.82 11.70
C ALA A 146 4.04 10.39 12.30
N TYR A 147 3.11 9.54 12.77
CA TYR A 147 1.87 9.98 13.40
C TYR A 147 2.05 10.57 14.80
N ALA A 148 3.20 10.34 15.44
CA ALA A 148 3.54 10.93 16.74
C ALA A 148 4.35 12.23 16.62
N ARG A 149 4.78 12.61 15.40
CA ARG A 149 5.66 13.76 15.16
C ARG A 149 4.94 15.06 14.84
N THR A 150 3.63 15.02 14.64
CA THR A 150 2.85 16.22 14.32
C THR A 150 2.23 16.77 15.60
N GLU A 151 2.71 17.93 16.04
CA GLU A 151 1.92 18.82 16.90
C GLU A 151 0.68 19.26 16.09
N TRP A 152 -0.51 19.08 16.64
CA TRP A 152 -1.80 19.42 16.01
C TRP A 152 -2.29 20.78 16.48
#